data_AF-A0A382PJ15-F1
#
_entry.id   AF-A0A382PJ15-F1
#
_cell.length_a   1.000
_cell.length_b   1.000
_cell.length_c   1.000
_cell.angle_alpha   90.00
_cell.angle_beta   90.00
_cell.angle_gamma   90.00
#
_symmetry.space_group_name_H-M   'P 1'
#
loop_
_entity.id
_entity.type
_entity.pdbx_description
1 polymer ?
#
loop_
_entity_poly.entity_id
_entity_poly.type
_entity_poly.pdbx_seq_one_letter_code
_entity_poly.pdbx_strand_id
1 'polypeptide(L)'
;MWLNNQQLKNLQRAYYKKTECPVPTQVISSGECFPPPQTRQQAQVESLMQEKANFYADQQGMPRRSYLRSQSGMAAAFLAMNQVFGNIYSVDSTEAEDQEAAQELHDDTKDQFIFDVHTHHVHDDYSWEGQLWLRDTARGNNQDKTPWNPELVGQELDLKYYKFEYYLKDMFFDSDTTTALLSTSPSVDRYKILLSDDQMVATRNLVNRLSGTRRMFAHGIIWPSIPEYLESMDRASTELKVDSWKGYTIGDVLGAEPTFDNPWRMDDEDLTYPTYEKARKYGIQNICVHKGVLPVDYEKIPNWRYASLDDLGKA
;
A
#
# COMPACT_ATOMS: atom_id res chain seq x y z
N MET A 1 13.84 -7.52 -7.56
CA MET A 1 12.64 -7.95 -8.31
C MET A 1 12.43 -9.43 -8.10
N TRP A 2 11.17 -9.86 -8.13
CA TRP A 2 10.68 -11.08 -7.49
C TRP A 2 10.41 -12.20 -8.51
N LEU A 3 10.36 -11.88 -9.82
CA LEU A 3 10.22 -12.84 -10.94
C LEU A 3 11.57 -13.22 -11.57
N ASN A 4 11.73 -14.50 -11.91
CA ASN A 4 12.93 -14.99 -12.61
C ASN A 4 12.82 -14.87 -14.14
N ASN A 5 13.96 -14.97 -14.83
CA ASN A 5 14.05 -14.87 -16.30
C ASN A 5 13.14 -15.85 -17.06
N GLN A 6 12.87 -17.03 -16.49
CA GLN A 6 11.99 -18.01 -17.14
C GLN A 6 10.52 -17.61 -17.04
N GLN A 7 10.11 -17.06 -15.90
CA GLN A 7 8.75 -16.54 -15.70
C GLN A 7 8.49 -15.32 -16.57
N LEU A 8 9.46 -14.40 -16.66
CA LEU A 8 9.33 -13.20 -17.50
C LEU A 8 9.08 -13.55 -18.98
N LYS A 9 9.68 -14.63 -19.49
CA LYS A 9 9.43 -15.13 -20.86
C LYS A 9 7.99 -15.59 -21.08
N ASN A 10 7.28 -15.98 -20.03
CA ASN A 10 5.89 -16.43 -20.09
C ASN A 10 4.89 -15.28 -19.87
N LEU A 11 5.37 -14.05 -19.69
CA LEU A 11 4.54 -12.87 -19.51
C LEU A 11 4.57 -12.02 -20.76
N GLN A 12 3.45 -11.35 -21.02
CA GLN A 12 3.35 -10.27 -21.98
C GLN A 12 3.02 -8.98 -21.25
N ARG A 13 3.44 -7.85 -21.81
CA ARG A 13 3.07 -6.55 -21.25
C ARG A 13 1.55 -6.38 -21.30
N ALA A 14 0.98 -5.84 -20.23
CA ALA A 14 -0.47 -5.67 -20.12
C ALA A 14 -1.04 -4.79 -21.24
N TYR A 15 -0.29 -3.79 -21.71
CA TYR A 15 -0.70 -2.92 -22.83
C TYR A 15 -0.72 -3.62 -24.20
N TYR A 16 -0.22 -4.86 -24.33
CA TYR A 16 -0.42 -5.68 -25.52
C TYR A 16 -1.73 -6.49 -25.48
N LYS A 17 -2.48 -6.44 -24.37
CA LYS A 17 -3.79 -7.11 -24.28
C LYS A 17 -4.74 -6.50 -25.32
N LYS A 18 -5.33 -7.35 -26.16
CA LYS A 18 -6.23 -6.92 -27.24
C LYS A 18 -7.50 -6.24 -26.73
N THR A 19 -7.98 -6.68 -25.57
CA THR A 19 -9.18 -6.14 -24.92
C THR A 19 -8.76 -5.13 -23.85
N GLU A 20 -9.01 -3.85 -24.12
CA GLU A 20 -8.92 -2.78 -23.11
C GLU A 20 -10.22 -2.77 -22.28
N CYS A 21 -10.08 -2.78 -20.96
CA CYS A 21 -11.15 -2.61 -19.98
C CYS A 21 -10.74 -1.51 -18.99
N PRO A 22 -11.69 -0.78 -18.38
CA PRO A 22 -11.39 0.27 -17.41
C PRO A 22 -10.72 -0.32 -16.16
N VAL A 23 -11.16 -1.53 -15.77
CA VAL A 23 -10.55 -2.32 -14.71
C VAL A 23 -9.96 -3.62 -15.29
N PRO A 24 -8.70 -3.97 -14.99
CA PRO A 24 -8.13 -5.24 -15.41
C PRO A 24 -8.91 -6.43 -14.84
N THR A 25 -9.36 -7.31 -15.73
CA THR A 25 -10.02 -8.58 -15.39
C THR A 25 -9.03 -9.73 -15.22
N GLN A 26 -7.74 -9.44 -15.18
CA GLN A 26 -6.68 -10.38 -14.81
C GLN A 26 -5.67 -9.59 -13.99
N VAL A 27 -5.09 -10.22 -12.97
CA VAL A 27 -4.01 -9.61 -12.17
C VAL A 27 -2.89 -9.19 -13.11
N ILE A 28 -2.52 -7.92 -13.08
CA ILE A 28 -1.35 -7.39 -13.78
C ILE A 28 -0.21 -7.37 -12.76
N SER A 29 0.91 -8.01 -13.11
CA SER A 29 2.09 -8.01 -12.26
C SER A 29 2.89 -6.72 -12.41
N SER A 30 3.27 -6.13 -11.28
CA SER A 30 4.30 -5.09 -11.14
C SER A 30 5.73 -5.65 -11.22
N GLY A 31 5.89 -6.96 -11.43
CA GLY A 31 7.15 -7.69 -11.26
C GLY A 31 7.33 -8.30 -9.86
N GLU A 32 6.35 -8.10 -8.96
CA GLU A 32 6.36 -8.61 -7.58
C GLU A 32 5.77 -10.02 -7.44
N CYS A 33 4.77 -10.36 -8.24
CA CYS A 33 4.13 -11.67 -8.21
C CYS A 33 3.93 -12.24 -9.61
N PHE A 34 3.93 -13.58 -9.76
CA PHE A 34 3.55 -14.19 -11.03
C PHE A 34 2.02 -14.17 -11.11
N PRO A 35 1.42 -13.47 -12.08
CA PRO A 35 -0.01 -13.27 -12.09
C PRO A 35 -0.71 -14.61 -12.40
N PRO A 36 -1.75 -14.99 -11.63
CA PRO A 36 -2.54 -16.17 -11.97
C PRO A 36 -3.22 -15.99 -13.35
N PRO A 37 -3.58 -17.12 -14.01
CA PRO A 37 -4.39 -17.04 -15.22
C PRO A 37 -5.76 -16.42 -14.91
N GLN A 38 -6.33 -15.76 -15.92
CA GLN A 38 -7.70 -15.25 -15.82
C GLN A 38 -8.68 -16.38 -15.49
N THR A 39 -9.49 -16.20 -14.46
CA THR A 39 -10.52 -17.18 -14.07
C THR A 39 -11.74 -17.12 -14.99
N ARG A 40 -12.61 -18.14 -14.95
CA ARG A 40 -13.85 -18.15 -15.74
C ARG A 40 -14.78 -16.98 -15.38
N GLN A 41 -14.91 -16.66 -14.10
CA GLN A 41 -15.71 -15.53 -13.64
C GLN A 41 -15.11 -14.20 -14.09
N GLN A 42 -13.78 -14.06 -14.02
CA GLN A 42 -13.08 -12.89 -14.55
C GLN A 42 -13.27 -12.69 -16.07
N ALA A 43 -13.23 -13.79 -16.85
CA ALA A 43 -13.52 -13.74 -18.28
C ALA A 43 -14.99 -13.38 -18.57
N GLN A 44 -15.93 -13.85 -17.73
CA GLN A 44 -17.34 -13.47 -17.81
C GLN A 44 -17.53 -11.97 -17.54
N VAL A 45 -16.87 -11.43 -16.52
CA VAL A 45 -16.86 -9.98 -16.26
C VAL A 45 -16.33 -9.21 -17.46
N GLU A 46 -15.20 -9.63 -18.05
CA GLU A 46 -14.66 -9.00 -19.26
C GLU A 46 -15.69 -8.96 -20.40
N SER A 47 -16.36 -10.09 -20.66
CA SER A 47 -17.41 -10.16 -21.68
C SER A 47 -18.57 -9.19 -21.40
N LEU A 48 -19.07 -9.17 -20.17
CA LEU A 48 -20.16 -8.28 -19.76
C LEU A 48 -19.77 -6.81 -19.85
N MET A 49 -18.54 -6.45 -19.47
CA MET A 49 -18.02 -5.09 -19.63
C MET A 49 -18.03 -4.66 -21.10
N GLN A 50 -17.58 -5.52 -22.01
CA GLN A 50 -17.55 -5.21 -23.44
C GLN A 50 -18.96 -5.09 -24.03
N GLU A 51 -19.89 -5.96 -23.62
CA GLU A 51 -21.30 -5.91 -24.03
C GLU A 51 -21.97 -4.61 -23.57
N LYS A 52 -21.88 -4.29 -22.27
CA LYS A 52 -22.42 -3.06 -21.69
C LYS A 52 -21.80 -1.81 -22.33
N ALA A 53 -20.48 -1.81 -22.52
CA ALA A 53 -19.80 -0.70 -23.15
C ALA A 53 -20.22 -0.48 -24.60
N ASN A 54 -20.50 -1.53 -25.38
CA ASN A 54 -21.08 -1.36 -26.72
C ASN A 54 -22.47 -0.73 -26.62
N PHE A 55 -23.33 -1.29 -25.79
CA PHE A 55 -24.72 -0.85 -25.64
C PHE A 55 -24.82 0.62 -25.21
N TYR A 56 -24.14 1.00 -24.12
CA TYR A 56 -24.21 2.36 -23.59
C TYR A 56 -23.48 3.38 -24.48
N ALA A 57 -22.35 3.01 -25.08
CA ALA A 57 -21.68 3.90 -26.03
C ALA A 57 -22.56 4.20 -27.24
N ASP A 58 -23.27 3.20 -27.78
CA ASP A 58 -24.21 3.38 -28.89
C ASP A 58 -25.39 4.28 -28.50
N GLN A 59 -25.97 4.10 -27.31
CA GLN A 59 -27.06 4.96 -26.80
C GLN A 59 -26.63 6.41 -26.61
N GLN A 60 -25.40 6.64 -26.15
CA GLN A 60 -24.84 7.97 -25.91
C GLN A 60 -24.22 8.60 -27.17
N GLY A 61 -24.23 7.90 -28.31
CA GLY A 61 -23.61 8.38 -29.55
C GLY A 61 -22.09 8.56 -29.45
N MET A 62 -21.43 7.77 -28.60
CA MET A 62 -19.99 7.87 -28.32
C MET A 62 -19.20 6.71 -28.95
N PRO A 63 -17.94 6.93 -29.37
CA PRO A 63 -17.06 5.82 -29.69
C PRO A 63 -16.84 4.94 -28.46
N ARG A 64 -16.98 3.62 -28.61
CA ARG A 64 -16.78 2.64 -27.52
C ARG A 64 -15.49 2.84 -26.72
N ARG A 65 -14.37 3.14 -27.38
CA ARG A 65 -13.08 3.37 -26.70
C ARG A 65 -13.11 4.62 -25.81
N SER A 66 -13.84 5.66 -26.22
CA SER A 66 -14.02 6.86 -25.43
C SER A 66 -14.92 6.60 -24.22
N TYR A 67 -16.01 5.86 -24.41
CA TYR A 67 -16.89 5.42 -23.32
C TYR A 67 -16.12 4.59 -22.27
N LEU A 68 -15.32 3.61 -22.70
CA LEU A 68 -14.50 2.80 -21.79
C LEU A 68 -13.44 3.62 -21.01
N ARG A 69 -13.15 4.86 -21.43
CA ARG A 69 -12.20 5.76 -20.75
C ARG A 69 -12.91 6.86 -19.96
N SER A 70 -14.25 6.83 -19.87
CA SER A 70 -15.03 7.77 -19.06
C SER A 70 -15.41 7.18 -17.70
N GLN A 71 -15.99 8.02 -16.83
CA GLN A 71 -16.55 7.60 -15.54
C GLN A 71 -17.67 6.57 -15.72
N SER A 72 -18.57 6.75 -16.72
CA SER A 72 -19.58 5.73 -17.03
C SER A 72 -19.00 4.41 -17.52
N GLY A 73 -17.83 4.45 -18.18
CA GLY A 73 -17.06 3.24 -18.49
C GLY A 73 -16.67 2.49 -17.21
N MET A 74 -16.17 3.20 -16.20
CA MET A 74 -15.85 2.64 -14.88
C MET A 74 -17.11 2.11 -14.16
N ALA A 75 -18.23 2.84 -14.19
CA ALA A 75 -19.49 2.39 -13.63
C ALA A 75 -19.98 1.08 -14.28
N ALA A 76 -19.93 0.99 -15.62
CA ALA A 76 -20.24 -0.25 -16.34
C ALA A 76 -19.31 -1.42 -15.94
N ALA A 77 -18.05 -1.13 -15.62
CA ALA A 77 -17.09 -2.11 -15.11
C ALA A 77 -17.54 -2.66 -13.75
N PHE A 78 -17.92 -1.79 -12.82
CA PHE A 78 -18.43 -2.21 -11.51
C PHE A 78 -19.78 -2.92 -11.59
N LEU A 79 -20.69 -2.50 -12.46
CA LEU A 79 -21.95 -3.21 -12.71
C LEU A 79 -21.71 -4.63 -13.22
N ALA A 80 -20.76 -4.82 -14.15
CA ALA A 80 -20.38 -6.14 -14.64
C ALA A 80 -19.76 -7.02 -13.54
N MET A 81 -18.93 -6.43 -12.66
CA MET A 81 -18.41 -7.14 -11.49
C MET A 81 -19.52 -7.54 -10.53
N ASN A 82 -20.46 -6.63 -10.24
CA ASN A 82 -21.59 -6.90 -9.36
C ASN A 82 -22.46 -8.05 -9.86
N GLN A 83 -22.67 -8.13 -11.18
CA GLN A 83 -23.45 -9.20 -11.80
C GLN A 83 -22.80 -10.60 -11.66
N VAL A 84 -21.47 -10.68 -11.56
CA VAL A 84 -20.75 -11.97 -11.47
C VAL A 84 -20.37 -12.34 -10.05
N PHE A 85 -19.95 -11.37 -9.25
CA PHE A 85 -19.41 -11.59 -7.91
C PHE A 85 -20.39 -11.21 -6.78
N GLY A 86 -21.57 -10.68 -7.11
CA GLY A 86 -22.53 -10.15 -6.15
C GLY A 86 -22.32 -8.67 -5.89
N ASN A 87 -23.20 -8.05 -5.10
CA ASN A 87 -23.21 -6.60 -4.89
C ASN A 87 -22.05 -6.12 -4.01
N ILE A 88 -20.86 -5.98 -4.61
CA ILE A 88 -19.60 -5.61 -3.94
C ILE A 88 -19.34 -4.11 -4.06
N TYR A 89 -19.69 -3.51 -5.20
CA TYR A 89 -19.50 -2.10 -5.48
C TYR A 89 -20.82 -1.35 -5.35
N SER A 90 -20.81 -0.18 -4.72
CA SER A 90 -21.92 0.75 -4.78
C SER A 90 -21.89 1.48 -6.12
N VAL A 91 -22.75 1.09 -7.05
CA VAL A 91 -22.88 1.70 -8.38
C VAL A 91 -24.31 1.56 -8.87
N ASP A 92 -24.88 2.64 -9.37
CA ASP A 92 -26.20 2.67 -10.00
C ASP A 92 -26.08 2.51 -11.53
N SER A 93 -27.11 1.95 -12.18
CA SER A 93 -27.11 1.82 -13.64
C SER A 93 -27.10 3.18 -14.35
N THR A 94 -27.67 4.20 -13.73
CA THR A 94 -27.74 5.57 -14.27
C THR A 94 -26.34 6.13 -14.53
N GLU A 95 -25.35 5.82 -13.68
CA GLU A 95 -23.95 6.23 -13.88
C GLU A 95 -23.34 5.63 -15.17
N ALA A 96 -23.72 4.41 -15.54
CA ALA A 96 -23.29 3.81 -16.79
C ALA A 96 -24.09 4.38 -17.99
N GLU A 97 -25.34 4.73 -17.78
CA GLU A 97 -26.27 5.19 -18.80
C GLU A 97 -26.09 6.66 -19.18
N ASP A 98 -25.58 7.49 -18.27
CA ASP A 98 -25.45 8.94 -18.43
C ASP A 98 -24.10 9.46 -17.90
N GLN A 99 -23.39 10.23 -18.75
CA GLN A 99 -22.13 10.87 -18.36
C GLN A 99 -22.34 11.96 -17.31
N GLU A 100 -23.47 12.68 -17.36
CA GLU A 100 -23.76 13.75 -16.40
C GLU A 100 -24.02 13.17 -15.01
N ALA A 101 -24.78 12.07 -14.91
CA ALA A 101 -25.00 11.36 -13.65
C ALA A 101 -23.69 10.80 -13.06
N ALA A 102 -22.81 10.25 -13.90
CA ALA A 102 -21.49 9.78 -13.44
C ALA A 102 -20.61 10.93 -12.93
N GLN A 103 -20.68 12.09 -13.59
CA GLN A 103 -19.95 13.30 -13.19
C GLN A 103 -20.52 13.91 -11.91
N GLU A 104 -21.85 13.94 -11.74
CA GLU A 104 -22.52 14.37 -10.50
C GLU A 104 -22.05 13.53 -9.32
N LEU A 105 -22.05 12.19 -9.45
CA LEU A 105 -21.54 11.32 -8.40
C LEU A 105 -20.06 11.57 -8.10
N HIS A 106 -19.23 11.78 -9.13
CA HIS A 106 -17.83 12.14 -8.92
C HIS A 106 -17.71 13.45 -8.14
N ASP A 107 -18.47 14.48 -8.51
CA ASP A 107 -18.47 15.77 -7.82
C ASP A 107 -18.94 15.66 -6.36
N ASP A 108 -19.88 14.76 -6.08
CA ASP A 108 -20.33 14.45 -4.73
C ASP A 108 -19.32 13.64 -3.89
N THR A 109 -18.37 12.95 -4.54
CA THR A 109 -17.44 12.01 -3.90
C THR A 109 -15.96 12.39 -3.98
N LYS A 110 -15.59 13.41 -4.76
CA LYS A 110 -14.18 13.82 -4.94
C LYS A 110 -13.49 14.28 -3.65
N ASP A 111 -14.24 14.79 -2.68
CA ASP A 111 -13.72 15.29 -1.40
C ASP A 111 -13.90 14.26 -0.26
N GLN A 112 -13.84 12.96 -0.58
CA GLN A 112 -13.96 11.88 0.40
C GLN A 112 -12.87 11.94 1.47
N PHE A 113 -13.23 11.52 2.68
CA PHE A 113 -12.26 11.33 3.75
C PHE A 113 -11.32 10.17 3.41
N ILE A 114 -10.02 10.49 3.27
CA ILE A 114 -8.98 9.49 3.04
C ILE A 114 -8.06 9.42 4.26
N PHE A 115 -8.00 8.24 4.87
CA PHE A 115 -7.02 7.93 5.90
C PHE A 115 -5.94 7.02 5.32
N ASP A 116 -4.76 7.60 5.07
CA ASP A 116 -3.58 6.81 4.76
C ASP A 116 -3.01 6.20 6.05
N VAL A 117 -3.23 4.89 6.22
CA VAL A 117 -2.87 4.15 7.44
C VAL A 117 -1.41 3.67 7.46
N HIS A 118 -0.61 3.96 6.42
CA HIS A 118 0.78 3.46 6.39
C HIS A 118 1.72 4.34 5.56
N THR A 119 2.26 5.38 6.21
CA THR A 119 3.21 6.31 5.58
C THR A 119 4.56 6.33 6.29
N HIS A 120 5.59 6.79 5.59
CA HIS A 120 6.95 6.93 6.12
C HIS A 120 7.60 8.23 5.65
N HIS A 121 8.46 8.79 6.49
CA HIS A 121 9.51 9.73 6.11
C HIS A 121 10.79 9.38 6.88
N VAL A 122 11.90 10.02 6.54
CA VAL A 122 13.17 9.86 7.28
C VAL A 122 13.47 11.09 8.13
N HIS A 123 14.27 10.92 9.19
CA HIS A 123 14.78 12.02 9.99
C HIS A 123 15.77 12.90 9.21
N ASP A 124 15.99 14.15 9.65
CA ASP A 124 16.72 15.14 8.86
C ASP A 124 18.21 14.81 8.65
N ASP A 125 18.84 14.15 9.61
CA ASP A 125 20.23 13.66 9.55
C ASP A 125 20.36 12.24 8.97
N TYR A 126 19.28 11.68 8.43
CA TYR A 126 19.30 10.38 7.79
C TYR A 126 20.19 10.41 6.54
N SER A 127 21.15 9.49 6.49
CA SER A 127 22.25 9.49 5.50
C SER A 127 22.44 8.15 4.80
N TRP A 128 21.70 7.10 5.17
CA TRP A 128 21.80 5.82 4.50
C TRP A 128 21.05 5.86 3.16
N GLU A 129 21.82 6.00 2.07
CA GLU A 129 21.31 6.07 0.70
C GLU A 129 20.66 4.77 0.19
N GLY A 130 20.69 3.69 0.98
CA GLY A 130 20.07 2.42 0.62
C GLY A 130 18.63 2.58 0.14
N GLN A 131 17.84 3.50 0.72
CA GLN A 131 16.44 3.74 0.32
C GLN A 131 16.24 4.42 -1.04
N LEU A 132 17.30 4.95 -1.66
CA LEU A 132 17.19 5.58 -2.98
C LEU A 132 16.81 4.58 -4.08
N TRP A 133 16.92 3.27 -3.81
CA TRP A 133 16.48 2.22 -4.74
C TRP A 133 15.00 2.38 -5.14
N LEU A 134 14.13 2.82 -4.24
CA LEU A 134 12.70 3.04 -4.52
C LEU A 134 12.50 4.12 -5.58
N ARG A 135 13.10 5.29 -5.35
CA ARG A 135 13.05 6.41 -6.30
C ARG A 135 13.75 6.06 -7.61
N ASP A 136 14.87 5.35 -7.57
CA ASP A 136 15.56 4.91 -8.78
C ASP A 136 14.70 3.94 -9.62
N THR A 137 14.01 3.02 -8.95
CA THR A 137 13.02 2.13 -9.58
C THR A 137 11.89 2.93 -10.24
N ALA A 138 11.37 3.95 -9.55
CA ALA A 138 10.31 4.83 -10.07
C ALA A 138 10.76 5.67 -11.28
N ARG A 139 12.06 6.01 -11.37
CA ARG A 139 12.69 6.67 -12.53
C ARG A 139 12.82 5.78 -13.76
N GLY A 140 12.48 4.51 -13.66
CA GLY A 140 12.58 3.56 -14.77
C GLY A 140 13.84 2.70 -14.72
N ASN A 141 14.64 2.75 -13.66
CA ASN A 141 15.67 1.74 -13.40
C ASN A 141 15.08 0.44 -12.80
N ASN A 142 13.89 0.09 -13.27
CA ASN A 142 13.24 -1.19 -13.06
C ASN A 142 13.52 -2.13 -14.25
N GLN A 143 13.02 -3.37 -14.19
CA GLN A 143 13.22 -4.33 -15.29
C GLN A 143 12.51 -3.91 -16.58
N ASP A 144 11.48 -3.09 -16.47
CA ASP A 144 10.66 -2.68 -17.60
C ASP A 144 11.27 -1.52 -18.37
N LYS A 145 12.36 -0.94 -17.83
CA LYS A 145 13.00 0.26 -18.37
C LYS A 145 11.98 1.37 -18.67
N THR A 146 10.92 1.39 -17.85
CA THR A 146 9.77 2.26 -18.03
C THR A 146 9.59 3.04 -16.72
N PRO A 147 9.68 4.37 -16.74
CA PRO A 147 9.46 5.16 -15.54
C PRO A 147 8.02 4.99 -15.06
N TRP A 148 7.85 4.80 -13.75
CA TRP A 148 6.52 4.85 -13.12
C TRP A 148 5.96 6.27 -13.16
N ASN A 149 6.85 7.25 -13.04
CA ASN A 149 6.55 8.66 -13.29
C ASN A 149 7.65 9.26 -14.20
N PRO A 150 7.33 9.64 -15.46
CA PRO A 150 8.28 10.25 -16.38
C PRO A 150 8.98 11.51 -15.84
N GLU A 151 8.33 12.28 -14.96
CA GLU A 151 8.89 13.50 -14.39
C GLU A 151 10.06 13.25 -13.45
N LEU A 152 10.19 12.02 -12.93
CA LEU A 152 11.29 11.66 -12.04
C LEU A 152 12.61 11.40 -12.77
N VAL A 153 12.56 11.04 -14.07
CA VAL A 153 13.74 10.58 -14.84
C VAL A 153 14.90 11.58 -14.74
N GLY A 154 14.60 12.88 -14.91
CA GLY A 154 15.56 13.97 -14.84
C GLY A 154 15.87 14.49 -13.44
N GLN A 155 15.16 14.02 -12.41
CA GLN A 155 15.39 14.46 -11.03
C GLN A 155 16.55 13.70 -10.40
N GLU A 156 17.24 14.38 -9.48
CA GLU A 156 18.31 13.81 -8.68
C GLU A 156 17.80 12.66 -7.79
N LEU A 157 18.67 11.68 -7.53
CA LEU A 157 18.49 10.69 -6.47
C LEU A 157 19.06 11.27 -5.18
N ASP A 158 18.19 11.86 -4.37
CA ASP A 158 18.60 12.54 -3.14
C ASP A 158 17.61 12.19 -2.02
N LEU A 159 18.14 11.89 -0.83
CA LEU A 159 17.35 11.58 0.35
C LEU A 159 16.48 12.76 0.79
N LYS A 160 16.75 14.00 0.34
CA LYS A 160 15.90 15.17 0.61
C LYS A 160 14.42 14.92 0.29
N TYR A 161 14.14 14.16 -0.77
CA TYR A 161 12.77 13.85 -1.18
C TYR A 161 12.01 12.94 -0.20
N TYR A 162 12.71 12.34 0.77
CA TYR A 162 12.10 11.50 1.81
C TYR A 162 12.04 12.21 3.18
N LYS A 163 12.55 13.44 3.28
CA LYS A 163 12.57 14.21 4.52
C LYS A 163 11.24 14.92 4.75
N PHE A 164 11.07 15.42 5.97
CA PHE A 164 9.79 15.93 6.46
C PHE A 164 9.12 16.97 5.56
N GLU A 165 9.87 17.92 4.97
CA GLU A 165 9.29 18.97 4.12
C GLU A 165 8.64 18.41 2.85
N TYR A 166 9.34 17.52 2.14
CA TYR A 166 8.80 16.86 0.95
C TYR A 166 7.66 15.92 1.33
N TYR A 167 7.81 15.17 2.43
CA TYR A 167 6.72 14.33 2.95
C TYR A 167 5.45 15.15 3.24
N LEU A 168 5.56 16.30 3.89
CA LEU A 168 4.40 17.13 4.22
C LEU A 168 3.71 17.64 2.96
N LYS A 169 4.50 18.11 1.99
CA LYS A 169 4.01 18.54 0.68
C LYS A 169 3.27 17.40 -0.03
N ASP A 170 3.93 16.26 -0.18
CA ASP A 170 3.42 15.15 -0.97
C ASP A 170 2.17 14.53 -0.31
N MET A 171 2.14 14.43 1.02
CA MET A 171 0.98 13.88 1.72
C MET A 171 -0.20 14.85 1.80
N PHE A 172 0.01 16.13 2.14
CA PHE A 172 -1.11 17.01 2.50
C PHE A 172 -1.41 18.12 1.51
N PHE A 173 -0.58 18.31 0.47
CA PHE A 173 -0.80 19.31 -0.57
C PHE A 173 -0.96 18.69 -1.96
N ASP A 174 -0.22 17.62 -2.25
CA ASP A 174 -0.21 17.00 -3.58
C ASP A 174 -0.97 15.65 -3.62
N SER A 175 -1.67 15.30 -2.54
CA SER A 175 -2.56 14.14 -2.48
C SER A 175 -3.87 14.46 -1.79
N ASP A 176 -4.89 13.62 -2.03
CA ASP A 176 -6.21 13.73 -1.40
C ASP A 176 -6.22 13.24 0.08
N THR A 177 -5.06 12.95 0.66
CA THR A 177 -4.95 12.42 2.03
C THR A 177 -5.51 13.41 3.05
N THR A 178 -6.61 13.00 3.70
CA THR A 178 -7.21 13.78 4.77
C THR A 178 -6.46 13.57 6.09
N THR A 179 -6.12 12.33 6.43
CA THR A 179 -5.33 12.01 7.62
C THR A 179 -4.29 10.96 7.32
N ALA A 180 -3.15 11.01 8.02
CA ALA A 180 -2.07 10.05 7.83
C ALA A 180 -1.64 9.39 9.15
N LEU A 181 -1.24 8.13 9.08
CA LEU A 181 -0.64 7.38 10.18
C LEU A 181 0.83 7.12 9.86
N LEU A 182 1.69 7.80 10.61
CA LEU A 182 3.12 7.70 10.46
C LEU A 182 3.62 6.40 11.08
N SER A 183 4.41 5.66 10.30
CA SER A 183 5.03 4.40 10.68
C SER A 183 6.55 4.49 10.52
N THR A 184 7.26 3.58 11.18
CA THR A 184 8.68 3.32 10.89
C THR A 184 8.85 1.82 10.73
N SER A 185 9.89 1.42 10.01
CA SER A 185 10.28 0.02 9.93
C SER A 185 11.41 -0.22 10.93
N PRO A 186 11.35 -1.30 11.72
CA PRO A 186 12.42 -1.63 12.63
C PRO A 186 13.66 -2.09 11.88
N SER A 187 14.84 -1.86 12.47
CA SER A 187 16.14 -2.30 11.94
C SER A 187 17.08 -2.58 13.10
N VAL A 188 17.92 -3.62 12.96
CA VAL A 188 19.02 -3.89 13.91
C VAL A 188 20.20 -2.94 13.67
N ASP A 189 20.29 -2.38 12.47
CA ASP A 189 21.25 -1.33 12.12
C ASP A 189 20.66 0.05 12.40
N ARG A 190 21.25 0.75 13.38
CA ARG A 190 20.81 2.08 13.80
C ARG A 190 20.88 3.12 12.69
N TYR A 191 21.77 2.97 11.72
CA TYR A 191 21.89 3.92 10.60
C TYR A 191 20.76 3.79 9.57
N LYS A 192 20.01 2.68 9.60
CA LYS A 192 18.85 2.47 8.71
C LYS A 192 17.52 2.89 9.35
N ILE A 193 17.48 3.11 10.67
CA ILE A 193 16.22 3.46 11.36
C ILE A 193 15.70 4.79 10.79
N LEU A 194 14.51 4.77 10.18
CA LEU A 194 13.95 5.93 9.49
C LEU A 194 13.57 7.04 10.48
N LEU A 195 12.90 6.63 11.57
CA LEU A 195 12.45 7.45 12.70
C LEU A 195 12.41 6.59 13.96
N SER A 196 12.74 7.17 15.11
CA SER A 196 12.41 6.63 16.42
C SER A 196 10.95 6.92 16.79
N ASP A 197 10.41 6.24 17.82
CA ASP A 197 9.07 6.53 18.35
C ASP A 197 8.92 8.01 18.78
N ASP A 198 9.94 8.58 19.42
CA ASP A 198 10.01 10.00 19.76
C ASP A 198 9.87 10.90 18.54
N GLN A 199 10.61 10.58 17.46
CA GLN A 199 10.58 11.37 16.23
C GLN A 199 9.22 11.24 15.53
N MET A 200 8.63 10.04 15.45
CA MET A 200 7.30 9.85 14.88
C MET A 200 6.24 10.65 15.63
N VAL A 201 6.26 10.59 16.96
CA VAL A 201 5.32 11.31 17.82
C VAL A 201 5.56 12.83 17.74
N ALA A 202 6.81 13.27 17.62
CA ALA A 202 7.14 14.67 17.37
C ALA A 202 6.57 15.16 16.04
N THR A 203 6.73 14.38 14.95
CA THR A 203 6.13 14.69 13.64
C THR A 203 4.61 14.80 13.75
N ARG A 204 3.95 13.80 14.33
CA ARG A 204 2.50 13.81 14.57
C ARG A 204 2.06 15.09 15.30
N ASN A 205 2.72 15.39 16.41
CA ASN A 205 2.39 16.55 17.23
C ASN A 205 2.63 17.87 16.46
N LEU A 206 3.68 17.94 15.64
CA LEU A 206 3.96 19.10 14.80
C LEU A 206 2.88 19.29 13.73
N VAL A 207 2.55 18.25 12.96
CA VAL A 207 1.51 18.31 11.91
C VAL A 207 0.15 18.70 12.50
N ASN A 208 -0.23 18.11 13.64
CA ASN A 208 -1.49 18.44 14.31
C ASN A 208 -1.51 19.88 14.84
N ARG A 209 -0.37 20.38 15.33
CA ARG A 209 -0.23 21.78 15.78
C ARG A 209 -0.34 22.75 14.61
N LEU A 210 0.35 22.48 13.51
CA LEU A 210 0.37 23.34 12.32
C LEU A 210 -1.01 23.42 11.65
N SER A 211 -1.73 22.30 11.61
CA SER A 211 -3.08 22.22 11.02
C SER A 211 -4.20 22.65 11.96
N GLY A 212 -3.93 22.82 13.26
CA GLY A 212 -4.95 23.11 14.28
C GLY A 212 -5.99 22.00 14.48
N THR A 213 -5.80 20.83 13.85
CA THR A 213 -6.71 19.69 13.88
C THR A 213 -5.89 18.38 13.94
N ARG A 214 -6.56 17.24 14.14
CA ARG A 214 -5.87 15.94 14.14
C ARG A 214 -5.75 15.41 12.71
N ARG A 215 -4.69 15.82 12.01
CA ARG A 215 -4.34 15.38 10.64
C ARG A 215 -3.36 14.21 10.61
N MET A 216 -2.70 13.92 11.73
CA MET A 216 -1.72 12.85 11.83
C MET A 216 -1.88 12.02 13.10
N PHE A 217 -1.58 10.74 12.96
CA PHE A 217 -1.40 9.73 14.00
C PHE A 217 0.02 9.15 13.92
N ALA A 218 0.51 8.52 14.99
CA ALA A 218 1.81 7.86 15.04
C ALA A 218 1.69 6.45 15.63
N HIS A 219 2.32 5.50 14.98
CA HIS A 219 2.55 4.17 15.55
C HIS A 219 3.60 4.22 16.67
N GLY A 220 3.53 3.27 17.59
CA GLY A 220 4.68 2.75 18.34
C GLY A 220 5.13 1.42 17.75
N ILE A 221 6.43 1.11 17.85
CA ILE A 221 6.96 -0.12 17.25
C ILE A 221 6.88 -1.29 18.22
N ILE A 222 6.42 -2.43 17.70
CA ILE A 222 6.51 -3.73 18.37
C ILE A 222 7.49 -4.62 17.60
N TRP A 223 8.42 -5.23 18.34
CA TRP A 223 9.32 -6.24 17.80
C TRP A 223 9.55 -7.33 18.85
N PRO A 224 8.61 -8.28 18.99
CA PRO A 224 8.57 -9.21 20.10
C PRO A 224 9.83 -10.02 20.39
N SER A 225 10.59 -10.33 19.35
CA SER A 225 11.84 -11.08 19.39
C SER A 225 13.06 -10.26 19.85
N ILE A 226 12.94 -8.94 20.00
CA ILE A 226 14.03 -8.09 20.48
C ILE A 226 13.95 -7.96 22.01
N PRO A 227 15.04 -8.23 22.75
CA PRO A 227 15.07 -7.99 24.19
C PRO A 227 14.64 -6.56 24.54
N GLU A 228 13.95 -6.40 25.66
CA GLU A 228 13.54 -5.10 26.21
C GLU A 228 12.44 -4.35 25.42
N TYR A 229 11.86 -4.95 24.36
CA TYR A 229 10.79 -4.29 23.59
C TYR A 229 9.50 -4.10 24.42
N LEU A 230 9.22 -4.98 25.38
CA LEU A 230 8.04 -4.84 26.22
C LEU A 230 8.13 -3.58 27.08
N GLU A 231 9.30 -3.31 27.66
CA GLU A 231 9.54 -2.10 28.45
C GLU A 231 9.39 -0.85 27.59
N SER A 232 9.83 -0.88 26.32
CA SER A 232 9.66 0.26 25.41
C SER A 232 8.18 0.59 25.15
N MET A 233 7.30 -0.42 25.11
CA MET A 233 5.85 -0.21 25.01
C MET A 233 5.26 0.54 26.21
N ASP A 234 5.81 0.39 27.42
CA ASP A 234 5.31 1.11 28.61
C ASP A 234 5.52 2.62 28.42
N ARG A 235 6.71 3.01 27.97
CA ARG A 235 7.04 4.41 27.67
C ARG A 235 6.26 4.93 26.46
N ALA A 236 6.20 4.17 25.37
CA ALA A 236 5.45 4.54 24.17
C ALA A 236 3.96 4.79 24.48
N SER A 237 3.39 4.01 25.40
CA SER A 237 2.00 4.15 25.84
C SER A 237 1.79 5.32 26.80
N THR A 238 2.61 5.43 27.84
CA THR A 238 2.34 6.35 28.97
C THR A 238 2.89 7.75 28.75
N GLU A 239 4.08 7.87 28.17
CA GLU A 239 4.75 9.14 27.94
C GLU A 239 4.45 9.69 26.54
N LEU A 240 4.74 8.89 25.51
CA LEU A 240 4.60 9.32 24.11
C LEU A 240 3.15 9.30 23.62
N LYS A 241 2.32 8.44 24.23
CA LYS A 241 0.91 8.22 23.90
C LYS A 241 0.74 7.96 22.40
N VAL A 242 1.39 6.90 21.92
CA VAL A 242 1.22 6.41 20.54
C VAL A 242 -0.24 6.04 20.26
N ASP A 243 -0.64 6.07 19.00
CA ASP A 243 -2.04 5.91 18.59
C ASP A 243 -2.43 4.45 18.26
N SER A 244 -1.44 3.66 17.85
CA SER A 244 -1.55 2.24 17.49
C SER A 244 -0.16 1.61 17.48
N TRP A 245 -0.07 0.30 17.27
CA TRP A 245 1.20 -0.43 17.18
C TRP A 245 1.52 -0.87 15.76
N LYS A 246 2.79 -0.86 15.38
CA LYS A 246 3.26 -1.41 14.10
C LYS A 246 4.31 -2.50 14.32
N GLY A 247 4.10 -3.64 13.68
CA GLY A 247 5.04 -4.77 13.70
C GLY A 247 5.38 -5.30 12.32
N TYR A 248 6.57 -5.89 12.20
CA TYR A 248 7.04 -6.59 11.01
C TYR A 248 7.52 -7.98 11.43
N THR A 249 6.83 -9.05 11.04
CA THR A 249 7.10 -10.42 11.53
C THR A 249 8.39 -11.01 11.01
N ILE A 250 8.88 -10.50 9.89
CA ILE A 250 10.18 -10.86 9.34
C ILE A 250 11.33 -10.04 9.95
N GLY A 251 11.05 -9.08 10.84
CA GLY A 251 12.07 -8.26 11.48
C GLY A 251 12.60 -7.13 10.60
N ASP A 252 13.91 -7.09 10.34
CA ASP A 252 14.54 -6.03 9.54
C ASP A 252 14.14 -6.17 8.05
N VAL A 253 13.44 -5.14 7.57
CA VAL A 253 12.88 -5.06 6.21
C VAL A 253 13.51 -3.97 5.36
N LEU A 254 14.56 -3.30 5.84
CA LEU A 254 15.08 -2.10 5.18
C LEU A 254 16.17 -2.41 4.15
N GLY A 255 15.92 -1.95 2.92
CA GLY A 255 16.83 -2.04 1.79
C GLY A 255 16.29 -2.86 0.63
N ALA A 256 17.11 -3.02 -0.41
CA ALA A 256 16.77 -3.86 -1.55
C ALA A 256 16.86 -5.36 -1.23
N GLU A 257 17.63 -5.73 -0.22
CA GLU A 257 17.84 -7.10 0.25
C GLU A 257 17.50 -7.19 1.75
N PRO A 258 16.25 -7.53 2.12
CA PRO A 258 15.85 -7.72 3.52
C PRO A 258 16.56 -8.93 4.15
N THR A 259 16.97 -8.82 5.41
CA THR A 259 17.83 -9.81 6.09
C THR A 259 17.07 -10.81 6.98
N PHE A 260 15.78 -10.57 7.25
CA PHE A 260 14.92 -11.47 8.03
C PHE A 260 15.44 -11.72 9.47
N ASP A 261 16.07 -10.71 10.06
CA ASP A 261 16.70 -10.79 11.37
C ASP A 261 15.67 -10.79 12.50
N ASN A 262 15.83 -11.66 13.50
CA ASN A 262 14.93 -11.78 14.66
C ASN A 262 13.44 -11.84 14.25
N PRO A 263 13.02 -12.81 13.44
CA PRO A 263 11.63 -12.94 13.06
C PRO A 263 10.78 -13.42 14.25
N TRP A 264 9.47 -13.17 14.22
CA TRP A 264 8.53 -13.54 15.28
C TRP A 264 7.17 -13.92 14.69
N ARG A 265 6.46 -14.84 15.35
CA ARG A 265 5.11 -15.25 14.95
C ARG A 265 4.06 -14.50 15.74
N MET A 266 2.91 -14.25 15.13
CA MET A 266 1.78 -13.60 15.80
C MET A 266 1.10 -14.51 16.83
N ASP A 267 1.17 -15.84 16.63
CA ASP A 267 0.55 -16.85 17.50
C ASP A 267 1.52 -17.45 18.54
N ASP A 268 2.68 -16.82 18.76
CA ASP A 268 3.61 -17.25 19.79
C ASP A 268 3.14 -16.78 21.17
N GLU A 269 2.63 -17.72 21.97
CA GLU A 269 2.05 -17.45 23.28
C GLU A 269 3.07 -16.87 24.27
N ASP A 270 4.31 -17.36 24.24
CA ASP A 270 5.34 -16.93 25.19
C ASP A 270 5.99 -15.62 24.75
N LEU A 271 6.20 -15.43 23.45
CA LEU A 271 6.91 -14.29 22.89
C LEU A 271 6.00 -13.08 22.60
N THR A 272 4.87 -13.34 21.94
CA THR A 272 4.07 -12.28 21.30
C THR A 272 2.83 -11.92 22.12
N TYR A 273 2.15 -12.86 22.76
CA TYR A 273 0.95 -12.53 23.54
C TYR A 273 1.18 -11.51 24.66
N PRO A 274 2.36 -11.43 25.31
CA PRO A 274 2.66 -10.32 26.22
C PRO A 274 2.53 -8.93 25.57
N THR A 275 2.80 -8.80 24.26
CA THR A 275 2.51 -7.57 23.49
C THR A 275 1.02 -7.26 23.53
N TYR A 276 0.17 -8.25 23.25
CA TYR A 276 -1.28 -8.08 23.14
C TYR A 276 -1.90 -7.76 24.51
N GLU A 277 -1.44 -8.42 25.56
CA GLU A 277 -1.83 -8.13 26.93
C GLU A 277 -1.47 -6.69 27.31
N LYS A 278 -0.26 -6.24 26.94
CA LYS A 278 0.20 -4.88 27.23
C LYS A 278 -0.55 -3.83 26.41
N ALA A 279 -0.78 -4.07 25.12
CA ALA A 279 -1.64 -3.24 24.26
C ALA A 279 -3.05 -3.08 24.83
N ARG A 280 -3.65 -4.18 25.32
CA ARG A 280 -4.95 -4.16 26.02
C ARG A 280 -4.90 -3.40 27.34
N LYS A 281 -3.87 -3.62 28.16
CA LYS A 281 -3.66 -2.93 29.45
C LYS A 281 -3.61 -1.41 29.29
N TYR A 282 -2.96 -0.92 28.24
CA TYR A 282 -2.86 0.52 27.96
C TYR A 282 -4.02 1.10 27.13
N GLY A 283 -4.95 0.25 26.67
CA GLY A 283 -6.09 0.69 25.85
C GLY A 283 -5.74 1.05 24.41
N ILE A 284 -4.53 0.72 23.95
CA ILE A 284 -4.06 0.94 22.57
C ILE A 284 -4.11 -0.41 21.86
N GLN A 285 -5.30 -0.82 21.42
CA GLN A 285 -5.58 -2.19 20.98
C GLN A 285 -5.39 -2.41 19.47
N ASN A 286 -5.22 -1.33 18.69
CA ASN A 286 -4.99 -1.43 17.26
C ASN A 286 -3.52 -1.82 17.01
N ILE A 287 -3.32 -2.99 16.42
CA ILE A 287 -2.00 -3.54 16.08
C ILE A 287 -1.97 -3.83 14.58
N CYS A 288 -1.12 -3.11 13.87
CA CYS A 288 -0.93 -3.23 12.43
C CYS A 288 0.32 -4.05 12.16
N VAL A 289 0.18 -5.22 11.55
CA VAL A 289 1.33 -6.09 11.26
C VAL A 289 1.55 -6.20 9.76
N HIS A 290 2.76 -5.91 9.31
CA HIS A 290 3.19 -6.19 7.94
C HIS A 290 3.95 -7.52 7.91
N LYS A 291 3.45 -8.47 7.12
CA LYS A 291 4.05 -9.80 6.95
C LYS A 291 5.27 -9.81 6.01
N GLY A 292 5.92 -8.67 5.81
CA GLY A 292 6.89 -8.48 4.73
C GLY A 292 6.30 -8.53 3.31
N VAL A 293 7.16 -8.27 2.34
CA VAL A 293 6.93 -8.54 0.92
C VAL A 293 7.83 -9.75 0.61
N LEU A 294 7.33 -10.82 -0.02
CA LEU A 294 8.06 -12.09 -0.27
C LEU A 294 8.25 -12.42 -1.77
N PRO A 295 9.49 -12.68 -2.29
CA PRO A 295 9.72 -12.80 -3.74
C PRO A 295 9.19 -14.09 -4.27
N VAL A 296 9.04 -14.26 -5.58
CA VAL A 296 8.40 -15.49 -6.06
C VAL A 296 9.24 -16.74 -5.72
N ASP A 297 10.54 -16.60 -5.50
CA ASP A 297 11.40 -17.62 -4.90
C ASP A 297 11.68 -17.41 -3.40
N TYR A 298 10.72 -16.83 -2.68
CA TYR A 298 10.79 -16.56 -1.24
C TYR A 298 11.15 -17.81 -0.44
N GLU A 299 10.80 -19.00 -0.93
CA GLU A 299 11.09 -20.26 -0.25
C GLU A 299 12.59 -20.51 -0.05
N LYS A 300 13.44 -19.84 -0.83
CA LYS A 300 14.90 -19.87 -0.68
C LYS A 300 15.42 -18.92 0.40
N ILE A 301 14.62 -17.95 0.82
CA ILE A 301 14.99 -16.98 1.87
C ILE A 301 14.87 -17.69 3.21
N PRO A 302 15.93 -17.72 4.03
CA PRO A 302 15.84 -18.22 5.41
C PRO A 302 14.68 -17.52 6.15
N ASN A 303 13.94 -18.27 6.97
CA ASN A 303 12.84 -17.73 7.77
C ASN A 303 11.64 -17.14 6.98
N TRP A 304 11.48 -17.45 5.69
CA TRP A 304 10.34 -16.96 4.91
C TRP A 304 8.96 -17.29 5.52
N ARG A 305 8.83 -18.36 6.32
CA ARG A 305 7.56 -18.79 6.92
C ARG A 305 6.94 -17.76 7.86
N TYR A 306 7.76 -16.87 8.44
CA TYR A 306 7.29 -15.78 9.30
C TYR A 306 6.54 -14.67 8.54
N ALA A 307 6.64 -14.65 7.22
CA ALA A 307 5.83 -13.81 6.34
C ALA A 307 4.52 -14.48 5.89
N SER A 308 4.25 -15.71 6.31
CA SER A 308 2.98 -16.37 5.99
C SER A 308 1.83 -15.89 6.89
N LEU A 309 0.61 -16.28 6.55
CA LEU A 309 -0.62 -15.94 7.28
C LEU A 309 -1.11 -17.08 8.19
N ASP A 310 -0.31 -18.13 8.39
CA ASP A 310 -0.72 -19.33 9.13
C ASP A 310 -0.85 -19.13 10.65
N ASP A 311 -0.23 -18.09 11.19
CA ASP A 311 -0.35 -17.62 12.58
C ASP A 311 -1.51 -16.64 12.80
N LEU A 312 -2.02 -15.98 11.76
CA LEU A 312 -2.93 -14.84 11.90
C LEU A 312 -4.27 -15.23 12.53
N GLY A 313 -4.80 -16.41 12.21
CA GLY A 313 -6.11 -16.83 12.71
C GLY A 313 -6.13 -17.18 14.20
N LYS A 314 -4.97 -17.44 14.81
CA LYS A 314 -4.83 -17.78 16.23
C LYS A 314 -4.39 -16.60 17.10
N ALA A 315 -3.70 -15.63 16.51
CA ALA A 315 -3.30 -14.39 17.17
C ALA A 315 -4.50 -13.55 17.59
#